data_AF-A0A932D0G9-F1
#
_entry.id   AF-A0A932D0G9-F1
#
_cell.length_a   1.000
_cell.length_b   1.000
_cell.length_c   1.000
_cell.angle_alpha   90.00
_cell.angle_beta   90.00
_cell.angle_gamma   90.00
#
_symmetry.space_group_name_H-M   'P 1'
#
loop_
_entity.id
_entity.type
_entity.pdbx_description
1 polymer ?
#
loop_
_entity_poly.entity_id
_entity_poly.type
_entity_poly.pdbx_seq_one_letter_code
_entity_poly.pdbx_strand_id
1 'polypeptide(L)'
;MRFLAPSFFVLWVLLGCGGSGRGDPDGDADADADADADGDDCVDRDGDGAGQGAGCEADDCDDTDPETTDECGDDCGEHPQRRGCPCADGAVTPCYHGPEGTGNVGTCRAGLQRCEGGVLGECDDQILPAQEVCDELDDDCDGEVDDDGVLSECGTCGACEQHCAGPEDGCEDFLEEEESGGVAETAEGYLVLDGTASNLHVMWPSSSGTGQVLRVDTQTYEILGAYWTGPDHGEGGWLGGDSPSRTAVDDYGSVVIANRAFGAQASITKVASSDELCVDSNGNGAIDTSHGWDELLDFSAHDDWEDECILWHTTVGDMNDAVARAVAIHTVVGLDAVAVDMGWVGMYTEGRFLQFDETTGELTGVEAPTPGCQPYGGALDRDGWLWMTCLSTIVGRFDTASPEDSYESFSVPGMGSAYRVIVDENNA
;
A
#
# COMPACT_ATOMS: atom_id res chain seq x y z
N MET A 1 -14.17 -3.56 12.97
CA MET A 1 -15.45 -2.83 12.82
C MET A 1 -16.54 -3.82 12.43
N ARG A 2 -17.77 -3.68 12.95
CA ARG A 2 -18.89 -4.58 12.63
C ARG A 2 -19.50 -4.18 11.28
N PHE A 3 -19.47 -5.07 10.29
CA PHE A 3 -20.18 -4.87 9.03
C PHE A 3 -21.63 -5.35 9.16
N LEU A 4 -22.56 -4.41 9.05
CA LEU A 4 -23.97 -4.64 8.77
C LEU A 4 -24.17 -4.43 7.27
N ALA A 5 -24.44 -5.50 6.51
CA ALA A 5 -24.88 -5.35 5.12
C ALA A 5 -26.33 -4.86 5.08
N PRO A 6 -26.67 -3.80 4.31
CA PRO A 6 -28.06 -3.41 4.11
C PRO A 6 -28.71 -4.31 3.07
N SER A 7 -29.83 -4.94 3.44
CA SER A 7 -30.70 -5.63 2.50
C SER A 7 -31.39 -4.62 1.57
N PHE A 8 -31.15 -4.72 0.26
CA PHE A 8 -31.91 -3.96 -0.74
C PHE A 8 -33.02 -4.82 -1.36
N PHE A 9 -34.26 -4.42 -1.09
CA PHE A 9 -35.48 -4.85 -1.78
C PHE A 9 -35.92 -3.65 -2.64
N VAL A 10 -35.93 -3.78 -3.97
CA VAL A 10 -36.45 -2.72 -4.87
C VAL A 10 -37.70 -3.22 -5.59
N LEU A 11 -38.84 -2.68 -5.17
CA LEU A 11 -40.15 -2.76 -5.81
C LEU A 11 -40.28 -1.58 -6.77
N TRP A 12 -40.47 -1.86 -8.07
CA TRP A 12 -40.75 -0.84 -9.09
C TRP A 12 -42.13 -0.22 -8.92
N VAL A 13 -42.21 1.11 -8.79
CA VAL A 13 -43.42 1.90 -9.10
C VAL A 13 -43.00 3.18 -9.85
N LEU A 14 -43.46 3.29 -11.09
CA LEU A 14 -43.32 4.44 -11.99
C LEU A 14 -44.48 5.43 -11.82
N LEU A 15 -44.16 6.71 -11.57
CA LEU A 15 -44.94 7.95 -11.83
C LEU A 15 -43.95 9.10 -11.49
N GLY A 16 -43.68 10.16 -12.24
CA GLY A 16 -44.33 10.80 -13.38
C GLY A 16 -44.33 12.33 -13.17
N CYS A 17 -43.45 13.04 -13.90
CA CYS A 17 -43.48 14.46 -14.35
C CYS A 17 -43.50 15.69 -13.40
N GLY A 18 -42.64 16.66 -13.78
CA GLY A 18 -42.84 18.12 -13.70
C GLY A 18 -42.09 18.81 -12.54
N GLY A 19 -41.38 19.92 -12.66
CA GLY A 19 -41.12 20.87 -13.74
C GLY A 19 -40.60 22.18 -13.12
N SER A 20 -39.67 22.85 -13.81
CA SER A 20 -39.35 24.29 -13.84
C SER A 20 -39.30 25.14 -12.55
N GLY A 21 -38.23 25.93 -12.39
CA GLY A 21 -38.34 27.22 -11.70
C GLY A 21 -37.05 27.81 -11.14
N ARG A 22 -36.51 28.77 -11.89
CA ARG A 22 -35.60 29.88 -11.53
C ARG A 22 -35.60 30.35 -10.06
N GLY A 23 -34.44 30.83 -9.62
CA GLY A 23 -34.36 31.89 -8.60
C GLY A 23 -32.92 32.16 -8.14
N ASP A 24 -32.22 33.05 -8.84
CA ASP A 24 -31.27 33.95 -8.18
C ASP A 24 -32.05 34.84 -7.19
N PRO A 25 -31.47 35.11 -6.02
CA PRO A 25 -31.31 36.50 -5.64
C PRO A 25 -29.95 36.79 -5.01
N ASP A 26 -29.33 37.87 -5.51
CA ASP A 26 -28.31 38.65 -4.82
C ASP A 26 -28.76 39.06 -3.42
N GLY A 27 -27.82 39.10 -2.49
CA GLY A 27 -28.00 39.58 -1.13
C GLY A 27 -26.65 39.76 -0.43
N ASP A 28 -26.06 40.94 -0.65
CA ASP A 28 -24.84 41.46 -0.02
C ASP A 28 -24.85 41.39 1.52
N ALA A 29 -23.70 41.09 2.12
CA ALA A 29 -23.24 41.63 3.41
C ALA A 29 -21.73 41.35 3.63
N ASP A 30 -20.91 42.33 3.24
CA ASP A 30 -19.70 42.88 3.88
C ASP A 30 -18.88 42.03 4.88
N ALA A 31 -17.58 41.84 4.60
CA ALA A 31 -16.48 42.58 5.25
C ALA A 31 -15.10 41.95 4.96
N ASP A 32 -14.18 42.78 4.45
CA ASP A 32 -12.71 42.80 4.55
C ASP A 32 -11.94 41.59 3.91
N ALA A 33 -10.98 41.73 2.99
CA ALA A 33 -10.09 42.82 2.58
C ALA A 33 -9.70 42.62 1.09
N ASP A 34 -9.07 43.65 0.50
CA ASP A 34 -8.32 43.68 -0.77
C ASP A 34 -8.75 44.87 -1.65
N ALA A 35 -8.37 46.05 -1.17
CA ALA A 35 -7.87 47.12 -2.02
C ALA A 35 -6.33 47.05 -1.85
N ASP A 36 -5.48 47.10 -2.88
CA ASP A 36 -5.52 48.01 -4.00
C ASP A 36 -4.86 47.42 -5.25
N ALA A 37 -5.57 47.58 -6.37
CA ALA A 37 -4.96 47.67 -7.69
C ALA A 37 -5.04 49.14 -8.10
N ASP A 38 -4.01 49.94 -7.80
CA ASP A 38 -3.76 51.23 -8.42
C ASP A 38 -2.25 51.51 -8.41
N GLY A 39 -1.75 52.07 -9.52
CA GLY A 39 -0.32 52.28 -9.76
C GLY A 39 0.25 53.42 -8.93
N ASP A 40 0.59 53.14 -7.67
CA ASP A 40 1.38 54.02 -6.83
C ASP A 40 2.84 53.56 -6.87
N ASP A 41 3.66 54.30 -7.60
CA ASP A 41 5.10 54.03 -7.78
C ASP A 41 5.91 54.47 -6.55
N CYS A 42 5.25 54.64 -5.40
CA CYS A 42 5.85 55.07 -4.13
C CYS A 42 6.40 53.88 -3.36
N VAL A 43 7.71 53.88 -3.16
CA VAL A 43 8.39 53.01 -2.19
C VAL A 43 8.52 53.81 -0.89
N ASP A 44 7.66 53.51 0.07
CA ASP A 44 7.62 54.06 1.44
C ASP A 44 7.76 52.86 2.40
N ARG A 45 8.96 52.65 2.94
CA ARG A 45 9.32 51.42 3.67
C ARG A 45 9.16 51.54 5.18
N ASP A 46 9.14 52.74 5.74
CA ASP A 46 8.83 52.97 7.16
C ASP A 46 7.37 53.39 7.43
N GLY A 47 6.60 53.66 6.38
CA GLY A 47 5.16 53.86 6.39
C GLY A 47 4.73 55.26 6.86
N ASP A 48 5.60 56.25 6.75
CA ASP A 48 5.33 57.61 7.19
C ASP A 48 4.73 58.52 6.09
N GLY A 49 4.64 58.02 4.86
CA GLY A 49 4.10 58.70 3.68
C GLY A 49 5.15 59.40 2.81
N ALA A 50 6.39 59.51 3.27
CA ALA A 50 7.54 59.92 2.45
C ALA A 50 8.17 58.68 1.80
N GLY A 51 8.77 58.85 0.62
CA GLY A 51 9.40 57.73 -0.05
C GLY A 51 9.97 58.09 -1.41
N GLN A 52 10.25 57.08 -2.24
CA GLN A 52 10.71 57.28 -3.61
C GLN A 52 9.63 56.88 -4.62
N GLY A 53 9.10 57.85 -5.37
CA GLY A 53 8.07 57.55 -6.38
C GLY A 53 7.20 58.72 -6.78
N ALA A 54 6.48 58.58 -7.91
CA ALA A 54 5.48 59.57 -8.32
C ALA A 54 4.24 59.63 -7.38
N GLY A 55 4.15 58.68 -6.45
CA GLY A 55 3.05 58.51 -5.50
C GLY A 55 3.28 59.04 -4.09
N CYS A 56 4.53 59.36 -3.71
CA CYS A 56 4.85 59.69 -2.32
C CYS A 56 4.39 61.10 -1.91
N GLU A 57 4.02 61.27 -0.65
CA GLU A 57 3.61 62.58 -0.10
C GLU A 57 4.82 63.54 0.04
N ALA A 58 6.03 63.00 0.19
CA ALA A 58 7.32 63.70 0.25
C ALA A 58 8.48 62.83 -0.31
N ASP A 59 9.64 63.44 -0.59
CA ASP A 59 10.85 62.76 -1.07
C ASP A 59 11.71 62.33 0.14
N ASP A 60 11.82 61.03 0.41
CA ASP A 60 12.57 60.54 1.58
C ASP A 60 14.09 60.41 1.33
N CYS A 61 14.89 60.80 2.31
CA CYS A 61 16.34 60.71 2.31
C CYS A 61 16.85 59.45 3.04
N ASP A 62 16.04 58.87 3.91
CA ASP A 62 16.25 57.61 4.63
C ASP A 62 14.90 56.92 4.87
N ASP A 63 14.44 56.20 3.83
CA ASP A 63 13.18 55.42 3.73
C ASP A 63 13.08 54.25 4.73
N THR A 64 13.83 54.31 5.83
CA THR A 64 13.84 53.34 6.93
C THR A 64 13.74 54.00 8.30
N ASP A 65 13.73 55.33 8.37
CA ASP A 65 13.61 56.11 9.59
C ASP A 65 12.50 57.16 9.46
N PRO A 66 11.32 56.92 10.08
CA PRO A 66 10.14 57.76 9.90
C PRO A 66 10.26 59.16 10.55
N GLU A 67 11.43 59.49 11.10
CA GLU A 67 11.78 60.84 11.56
C GLU A 67 12.55 61.66 10.49
N THR A 68 12.90 61.09 9.32
CA THR A 68 13.87 61.67 8.36
C THR A 68 13.28 61.96 6.96
N THR A 69 12.13 62.63 6.89
CA THR A 69 11.31 62.79 5.67
C THR A 69 11.75 63.77 4.57
N ASP A 70 12.61 64.78 4.83
CA ASP A 70 12.80 65.92 3.88
C ASP A 70 14.20 66.59 3.86
N GLU A 71 15.16 66.22 4.72
CA GLU A 71 16.43 66.94 4.93
C GLU A 71 17.68 66.20 4.39
N CYS A 72 17.70 65.95 3.08
CA CYS A 72 18.83 65.30 2.39
C CYS A 72 20.11 66.14 2.53
N GLY A 73 21.10 65.63 3.27
CA GLY A 73 22.40 66.27 3.46
C GLY A 73 22.57 67.05 4.78
N ASP A 74 21.60 67.00 5.69
CA ASP A 74 21.83 67.39 7.08
C ASP A 74 22.57 66.26 7.84
N ASP A 75 23.43 66.65 8.77
CA ASP A 75 24.32 65.76 9.53
C ASP A 75 25.35 64.90 8.74
N CYS A 76 25.89 65.45 7.64
CA CYS A 76 27.06 64.85 6.97
C CYS A 76 28.34 64.81 7.84
N GLY A 77 28.30 65.36 9.06
CA GLY A 77 29.39 65.31 10.02
C GLY A 77 29.46 63.97 10.75
N GLU A 78 28.30 63.47 11.22
CA GLU A 78 28.21 62.19 11.92
C GLU A 78 27.90 61.04 10.94
N HIS A 79 27.16 61.31 9.85
CA HIS A 79 26.77 60.31 8.86
C HIS A 79 27.17 60.70 7.41
N PRO A 80 28.47 60.67 7.07
CA PRO A 80 28.98 61.17 5.79
C PRO A 80 28.60 60.32 4.56
N GLN A 81 27.95 59.18 4.76
CA GLN A 81 27.51 58.26 3.69
C GLN A 81 26.03 58.41 3.33
N ARG A 82 25.28 59.32 3.99
CA ARG A 82 23.86 59.56 3.70
C ARG A 82 23.65 60.21 2.33
N ARG A 83 22.49 59.91 1.73
CA ARG A 83 22.00 60.56 0.51
C ARG A 83 21.97 62.09 0.68
N GLY A 84 22.35 62.82 -0.37
CA GLY A 84 22.39 64.29 -0.35
C GLY A 84 23.66 64.91 0.22
N CYS A 85 24.54 64.13 0.88
CA CYS A 85 25.81 64.65 1.37
C CYS A 85 26.78 65.05 0.26
N PRO A 86 27.61 66.11 0.46
CA PRO A 86 28.52 66.60 -0.56
C PRO A 86 29.66 65.61 -0.83
N CYS A 87 29.92 65.34 -2.10
CA CYS A 87 30.92 64.37 -2.54
C CYS A 87 31.70 64.86 -3.76
N ALA A 88 32.77 64.13 -4.10
CA ALA A 88 33.53 64.38 -5.32
C ALA A 88 32.79 63.79 -6.53
N ASP A 89 32.42 64.65 -7.49
CA ASP A 89 31.67 64.25 -8.68
C ASP A 89 32.30 63.04 -9.40
N GLY A 90 31.48 62.02 -9.64
CA GLY A 90 31.90 60.73 -10.22
C GLY A 90 32.53 59.73 -9.25
N ALA A 91 32.66 60.05 -7.96
CA ALA A 91 33.07 59.07 -6.95
C ALA A 91 32.03 57.96 -6.78
N VAL A 92 32.50 56.76 -6.48
CA VAL A 92 31.67 55.59 -6.12
C VAL A 92 32.21 55.07 -4.79
N THR A 93 31.34 54.92 -3.80
CA THR A 93 31.70 54.44 -2.45
C THR A 93 30.72 53.36 -1.99
N PRO A 94 31.16 52.36 -1.20
CA PRO A 94 30.26 51.45 -0.53
C PRO A 94 29.31 52.21 0.41
N CYS A 95 28.09 51.68 0.55
CA CYS A 95 27.06 52.21 1.44
C CYS A 95 26.25 51.05 2.00
N TYR A 96 25.65 51.27 3.16
CA TYR A 96 24.71 50.35 3.79
C TYR A 96 23.89 51.17 4.78
N HIS A 97 22.58 51.19 4.62
CA HIS A 97 21.69 52.01 5.43
C HIS A 97 20.92 51.19 6.48
N GLY A 98 21.23 49.89 6.63
CA GLY A 98 20.64 49.08 7.69
C GLY A 98 21.24 49.35 9.07
N PRO A 99 20.62 48.83 10.15
CA PRO A 99 21.11 48.97 11.52
C PRO A 99 22.58 48.58 11.71
N GLU A 100 23.25 49.19 12.68
CA GLU A 100 24.63 48.83 13.00
C GLU A 100 24.70 47.37 13.49
N GLY A 101 25.40 46.52 12.74
CA GLY A 101 25.60 45.10 13.08
C GLY A 101 25.01 44.12 12.06
N THR A 102 24.07 44.55 11.22
CA THR A 102 23.38 43.68 10.25
C THR A 102 24.10 43.60 8.88
N GLY A 103 25.05 44.51 8.63
CA GLY A 103 25.75 44.58 7.36
C GLY A 103 26.66 43.36 7.11
N ASN A 104 26.39 42.60 6.05
CA ASN A 104 27.06 41.34 5.69
C ASN A 104 26.78 40.18 6.66
N VAL A 105 25.61 40.19 7.30
CA VAL A 105 25.02 39.09 8.07
C VAL A 105 23.83 38.56 7.28
N GLY A 106 23.61 37.24 7.29
CA GLY A 106 22.55 36.61 6.51
C GLY A 106 22.52 36.98 5.04
N THR A 107 21.35 37.41 4.57
CA THR A 107 21.11 37.91 3.21
C THR A 107 21.55 39.37 3.02
N CYS A 108 21.72 40.13 4.11
CA CYS A 108 22.04 41.54 4.08
C CYS A 108 23.42 41.82 3.49
N ARG A 109 23.49 42.82 2.61
CA ARG A 109 24.75 43.25 2.01
C ARG A 109 24.78 44.73 1.69
N ALA A 110 25.98 45.29 1.74
CA ALA A 110 26.26 46.65 1.32
C ALA A 110 26.09 46.84 -0.19
N GLY A 111 25.56 48.00 -0.57
CA GLY A 111 25.43 48.47 -1.94
C GLY A 111 26.54 49.44 -2.36
N LEU A 112 26.34 50.11 -3.48
CA LEU A 112 27.21 51.18 -3.99
C LEU A 112 26.41 52.45 -4.23
N GLN A 113 26.95 53.57 -3.77
CA GLN A 113 26.39 54.89 -4.08
C GLN A 113 27.31 55.66 -5.02
N ARG A 114 26.70 56.43 -5.93
CA ARG A 114 27.39 57.27 -6.90
C ARG A 114 27.18 58.74 -6.60
N CYS A 115 28.26 59.52 -6.71
CA CYS A 115 28.20 60.96 -6.65
C CYS A 115 27.85 61.55 -8.01
N GLU A 116 26.72 62.26 -8.11
CA GLU A 116 26.28 62.93 -9.33
C GLU A 116 25.97 64.40 -9.05
N GLY A 117 26.62 65.33 -9.77
CA GLY A 117 26.38 66.76 -9.57
C GLY A 117 26.93 67.28 -8.23
N GLY A 118 27.84 66.53 -7.59
CA GLY A 118 28.44 66.87 -6.30
C GLY A 118 27.65 66.44 -5.06
N VAL A 119 26.59 65.65 -5.23
CA VAL A 119 25.75 65.07 -4.16
C VAL A 119 25.71 63.55 -4.27
N LEU A 120 25.68 62.86 -3.11
CA LEU A 120 25.56 61.41 -3.06
C LEU A 120 24.12 60.98 -3.42
N GLY A 121 24.01 60.04 -4.35
CA GLY A 121 22.74 59.41 -4.74
C GLY A 121 22.36 58.23 -3.84
N GLU A 122 21.44 57.40 -4.34
CA GLU A 122 20.97 56.18 -3.66
C GLU A 122 22.08 55.17 -3.40
N CYS A 123 21.84 54.30 -2.42
CA CYS A 123 22.65 53.11 -2.21
C CYS A 123 22.13 51.95 -3.08
N ASP A 124 22.62 51.87 -4.32
CA ASP A 124 22.20 50.84 -5.27
C ASP A 124 22.64 49.44 -4.80
N ASP A 125 21.78 48.44 -5.01
CA ASP A 125 22.00 47.00 -4.77
C ASP A 125 22.22 46.58 -3.29
N GLN A 126 21.93 47.44 -2.31
CA GLN A 126 21.92 47.02 -0.91
C GLN A 126 20.76 46.05 -0.62
N ILE A 127 20.99 45.09 0.29
CA ILE A 127 19.93 44.25 0.88
C ILE A 127 19.91 44.57 2.37
N LEU A 128 18.78 45.10 2.82
CA LEU A 128 18.52 45.50 4.21
C LEU A 128 17.70 44.40 4.91
N PRO A 129 17.72 44.37 6.26
CA PRO A 129 16.90 43.45 7.03
C PRO A 129 15.44 43.46 6.59
N ALA A 130 14.87 42.27 6.51
CA ALA A 130 13.47 42.01 6.25
C ALA A 130 12.89 41.15 7.38
N GLN A 131 11.58 40.93 7.37
CA GLN A 131 10.97 39.97 8.29
C GLN A 131 11.36 38.55 7.88
N GLU A 132 11.74 37.73 8.86
CA GLU A 132 12.00 36.30 8.67
C GLU A 132 10.87 35.61 7.91
N VAL A 133 11.25 34.79 6.93
CA VAL A 133 10.40 33.78 6.33
C VAL A 133 11.11 32.44 6.41
N CYS A 134 10.33 31.36 6.48
CA CYS A 134 10.91 30.02 6.57
C CYS A 134 11.44 29.56 5.21
N ASP A 135 12.65 29.98 4.84
CA ASP A 135 13.28 29.73 3.53
C ASP A 135 14.75 29.28 3.61
N GLU A 136 15.24 28.94 4.80
CA GLU A 136 16.62 28.54 5.11
C GLU A 136 17.64 29.69 4.99
N LEU A 137 17.17 30.94 4.97
CA LEU A 137 17.99 32.15 4.99
C LEU A 137 17.79 32.94 6.31
N ASP A 138 18.66 33.93 6.48
CA ASP A 138 18.66 34.89 7.61
C ASP A 138 18.29 36.24 6.98
N ASP A 139 17.00 36.56 6.99
CA ASP A 139 16.39 37.69 6.29
C ASP A 139 16.43 38.96 7.14
N ASP A 140 16.33 38.83 8.46
CA ASP A 140 16.43 39.95 9.39
C ASP A 140 17.88 40.30 9.78
N CYS A 141 18.83 39.45 9.37
CA CYS A 141 20.26 39.66 9.46
C CYS A 141 20.74 39.80 10.91
N ASP A 142 20.10 39.10 11.84
CA ASP A 142 20.47 39.04 13.25
C ASP A 142 21.55 37.96 13.55
N GLY A 143 21.75 37.05 12.60
CA GLY A 143 22.77 35.99 12.61
C GLY A 143 22.24 34.58 12.91
N GLU A 144 20.94 34.42 13.15
CA GLU A 144 20.23 33.14 13.21
C GLU A 144 19.42 32.93 11.91
N VAL A 145 19.11 31.68 11.57
CA VAL A 145 18.38 31.33 10.34
C VAL A 145 16.98 30.85 10.71
N ASP A 146 15.96 31.35 10.03
CA ASP A 146 14.54 31.01 10.20
C ASP A 146 14.09 31.08 11.68
N ASP A 147 14.37 32.19 12.35
CA ASP A 147 14.10 32.36 13.77
C ASP A 147 12.73 33.04 14.02
N ASP A 148 12.52 33.69 15.17
CA ASP A 148 11.27 34.40 15.51
C ASP A 148 9.96 33.59 15.42
N GLY A 149 10.08 32.27 15.38
CA GLY A 149 8.95 31.34 15.36
C GLY A 149 8.25 31.27 14.01
N VAL A 150 8.93 31.62 12.92
CA VAL A 150 8.41 31.39 11.56
C VAL A 150 8.21 29.90 11.32
N LEU A 151 7.09 29.56 10.68
CA LEU A 151 6.73 28.18 10.38
C LEU A 151 6.40 28.08 8.90
N SER A 152 6.80 26.97 8.28
CA SER A 152 6.21 26.56 7.01
C SER A 152 4.74 26.18 7.21
N GLU A 153 4.01 25.93 6.11
CA GLU A 153 2.64 25.38 6.14
C GLU A 153 2.52 24.08 6.95
N CYS A 154 3.63 23.37 7.14
CA CYS A 154 3.69 22.11 7.87
C CYS A 154 3.82 22.28 9.39
N GLY A 155 3.82 23.53 9.88
CA GLY A 155 3.88 23.86 11.30
C GLY A 155 5.26 23.66 11.94
N THR A 156 6.30 23.44 11.13
CA THR A 156 7.71 23.42 11.52
C THR A 156 8.54 24.15 10.47
N CYS A 157 9.63 24.80 10.85
CA CYS A 157 10.62 25.28 9.88
C CYS A 157 11.71 24.23 9.66
N GLY A 158 11.89 23.81 8.40
CA GLY A 158 12.71 22.66 7.97
C GLY A 158 12.02 21.82 6.90
N ALA A 159 12.73 20.80 6.37
CA ALA A 159 12.27 19.96 5.27
C ALA A 159 10.84 19.44 5.48
N CYS A 160 9.91 19.97 4.70
CA CYS A 160 8.55 19.46 4.61
C CYS A 160 8.40 18.66 3.32
N GLU A 161 8.40 17.32 3.45
CA GLU A 161 7.86 16.46 2.39
C GLU A 161 6.35 16.45 2.54
N GLN A 162 5.67 17.27 1.76
CA GLN A 162 4.22 17.17 1.60
C GLN A 162 3.92 15.90 0.79
N HIS A 163 3.43 14.87 1.47
CA HIS A 163 2.72 13.77 0.83
C HIS A 163 1.24 14.15 0.78
N CYS A 164 0.75 14.43 -0.41
CA CYS A 164 -0.63 14.84 -0.61
C CYS A 164 -1.54 13.61 -0.72
N ALA A 165 -2.75 13.66 -0.16
CA ALA A 165 -3.71 12.55 -0.21
C ALA A 165 -5.16 13.05 -0.22
N GLY A 166 -5.82 12.96 -1.37
CA GLY A 166 -7.25 13.17 -1.51
C GLY A 166 -7.66 14.43 -2.29
N PRO A 167 -8.97 14.60 -2.56
CA PRO A 167 -9.52 15.58 -3.50
C PRO A 167 -9.56 17.01 -2.96
N GLU A 168 -9.45 17.22 -1.64
CA GLU A 168 -9.42 18.56 -1.04
C GLU A 168 -8.06 19.25 -1.21
N ASP A 169 -7.00 18.48 -1.53
CA ASP A 169 -5.62 18.97 -1.64
C ASP A 169 -5.10 19.05 -3.09
N GLY A 170 -5.98 18.90 -4.10
CA GLY A 170 -5.59 19.09 -5.52
C GLY A 170 -4.66 18.02 -6.09
N CYS A 171 -4.60 16.84 -5.47
CA CYS A 171 -3.79 15.71 -5.91
C CYS A 171 -4.42 14.99 -7.11
N GLU A 172 -4.25 15.51 -8.31
CA GLU A 172 -4.48 14.73 -9.53
C GLU A 172 -3.22 13.88 -9.79
N ASP A 173 -3.38 12.58 -10.02
CA ASP A 173 -2.33 11.57 -10.32
C ASP A 173 -1.66 10.81 -9.15
N PHE A 174 -2.41 10.40 -8.12
CA PHE A 174 -1.87 9.47 -7.09
C PHE A 174 -1.78 8.00 -7.57
N LEU A 175 -2.57 7.58 -8.55
CA LEU A 175 -2.68 6.18 -9.00
C LEU A 175 -2.29 5.95 -10.47
N GLU A 176 -1.24 6.61 -10.97
CA GLU A 176 -0.65 6.20 -12.25
C GLU A 176 0.31 5.01 -12.07
N GLU A 177 -0.25 3.83 -12.34
CA GLU A 177 0.38 2.56 -12.77
C GLU A 177 0.96 1.56 -11.73
N GLU A 178 0.58 0.29 -12.00
CA GLU A 178 1.06 -1.04 -11.60
C GLU A 178 1.34 -1.41 -10.13
N GLU A 179 1.44 -0.47 -9.20
CA GLU A 179 1.68 -0.76 -7.76
C GLU A 179 0.43 -0.62 -6.87
N SER A 180 -0.73 -0.24 -7.43
CA SER A 180 -2.00 -0.09 -6.69
C SER A 180 -2.86 -1.36 -6.67
N GLY A 181 -2.25 -2.52 -6.40
CA GLY A 181 -2.99 -3.76 -6.21
C GLY A 181 -3.86 -3.69 -4.94
N GLY A 182 -5.18 -3.63 -5.09
CA GLY A 182 -6.14 -3.68 -3.96
C GLY A 182 -6.58 -2.34 -3.38
N VAL A 183 -6.24 -1.22 -4.03
CA VAL A 183 -6.72 0.12 -3.67
C VAL A 183 -7.22 0.83 -4.93
N ALA A 184 -8.39 1.48 -4.84
CA ALA A 184 -9.02 2.26 -5.90
C ALA A 184 -9.47 3.62 -5.36
N GLU A 185 -9.89 4.51 -6.25
CA GLU A 185 -10.49 5.79 -5.90
C GLU A 185 -12.01 5.77 -6.08
N THR A 186 -12.75 6.43 -5.18
CA THR A 186 -14.17 6.72 -5.44
C THR A 186 -14.31 7.78 -6.53
N ALA A 187 -15.52 7.97 -7.06
CA ALA A 187 -15.81 9.03 -8.02
C ALA A 187 -15.52 10.44 -7.47
N GLU A 188 -15.41 10.56 -6.16
CA GLU A 188 -15.07 11.78 -5.43
C GLU A 188 -13.58 11.88 -5.07
N GLY A 189 -12.71 10.91 -5.44
CA GLY A 189 -11.26 10.96 -5.24
C GLY A 189 -10.75 10.39 -3.90
N TYR A 190 -11.58 9.67 -3.15
CA TYR A 190 -11.15 9.03 -1.90
C TYR A 190 -10.57 7.64 -2.14
N LEU A 191 -9.52 7.28 -1.41
CA LEU A 191 -8.99 5.91 -1.40
C LEU A 191 -10.00 4.93 -0.77
N VAL A 192 -10.30 3.87 -1.51
CA VAL A 192 -11.09 2.72 -1.07
C VAL A 192 -10.31 1.45 -1.34
N LEU A 193 -10.58 0.40 -0.57
CA LEU A 193 -10.09 -0.93 -0.92
C LEU A 193 -10.77 -1.37 -2.21
N ASP A 194 -9.98 -1.67 -3.24
CA ASP A 194 -10.49 -2.27 -4.45
C ASP A 194 -10.68 -3.77 -4.24
N GLY A 195 -11.73 -4.32 -4.83
CA GLY A 195 -12.08 -5.72 -4.72
C GLY A 195 -12.37 -6.27 -6.10
N THR A 196 -11.42 -6.96 -6.69
CA THR A 196 -11.64 -7.65 -7.97
C THR A 196 -12.33 -8.98 -7.71
N ALA A 197 -13.60 -9.09 -8.13
CA ALA A 197 -14.28 -10.37 -8.15
C ALA A 197 -13.76 -11.22 -9.32
N SER A 198 -12.81 -12.10 -9.04
CA SER A 198 -12.28 -13.05 -10.02
C SER A 198 -13.21 -14.26 -10.13
N ASN A 199 -13.72 -14.53 -11.33
CA ASN A 199 -14.46 -15.77 -11.59
C ASN A 199 -13.47 -16.88 -11.93
N LEU A 200 -13.18 -17.74 -10.96
CA LEU A 200 -12.40 -18.95 -11.17
C LEU A 200 -13.28 -20.02 -11.81
N HIS A 201 -13.00 -20.36 -13.06
CA HIS A 201 -13.70 -21.41 -13.79
C HIS A 201 -12.92 -22.73 -13.82
N VAL A 202 -12.16 -23.04 -12.77
CA VAL A 202 -11.32 -24.24 -12.70
C VAL A 202 -11.86 -25.27 -11.70
N MET A 203 -11.75 -26.55 -12.04
CA MET A 203 -11.94 -27.67 -11.11
C MET A 203 -10.78 -28.65 -11.19
N TRP A 204 -10.52 -29.32 -10.06
CA TRP A 204 -9.35 -30.19 -9.87
C TRP A 204 -9.71 -31.63 -9.49
N PRO A 205 -10.27 -32.44 -10.41
CA PRO A 205 -10.50 -33.85 -10.15
C PRO A 205 -9.17 -34.62 -10.07
N SER A 206 -8.99 -35.36 -8.97
CA SER A 206 -7.83 -36.23 -8.75
C SER A 206 -8.10 -37.66 -9.21
N SER A 207 -7.14 -38.27 -9.91
CA SER A 207 -7.15 -39.69 -10.27
C SER A 207 -6.18 -40.48 -9.38
N SER A 208 -6.73 -41.08 -8.33
CA SER A 208 -5.96 -41.90 -7.39
C SER A 208 -5.22 -43.07 -8.04
N GLY A 209 -5.78 -43.67 -9.09
CA GLY A 209 -5.20 -44.88 -9.70
C GLY A 209 -4.04 -44.60 -10.65
N THR A 210 -3.95 -43.37 -11.18
CA THR A 210 -2.86 -42.95 -12.07
C THR A 210 -1.84 -42.07 -11.36
N GLY A 211 -2.20 -41.39 -10.27
CA GLY A 211 -1.30 -40.45 -9.61
C GLY A 211 -1.40 -39.03 -10.17
N GLN A 212 -2.54 -38.69 -10.80
CA GLN A 212 -2.72 -37.41 -11.49
C GLN A 212 -3.75 -36.50 -10.82
N VAL A 213 -3.63 -35.21 -11.06
CA VAL A 213 -4.71 -34.23 -10.92
C VAL A 213 -4.94 -33.56 -12.27
N LEU A 214 -6.19 -33.24 -12.59
CA LEU A 214 -6.54 -32.58 -13.86
C LEU A 214 -6.97 -31.15 -13.59
N ARG A 215 -6.51 -30.22 -14.42
CA ARG A 215 -7.04 -28.85 -14.50
C ARG A 215 -8.16 -28.85 -15.52
N VAL A 216 -9.39 -28.60 -15.11
CA VAL A 216 -10.56 -28.66 -16.00
C VAL A 216 -11.31 -27.34 -15.96
N ASP A 217 -11.62 -26.80 -17.12
CA ASP A 217 -12.49 -25.64 -17.26
C ASP A 217 -13.95 -26.05 -16.99
N THR A 218 -14.60 -25.41 -16.03
CA THR A 218 -15.95 -25.73 -15.58
C THR A 218 -17.06 -25.22 -16.51
N GLN A 219 -16.75 -24.30 -17.43
CA GLN A 219 -17.68 -23.76 -18.42
C GLN A 219 -17.65 -24.58 -19.72
N THR A 220 -16.44 -24.89 -20.22
CA THR A 220 -16.26 -25.61 -21.48
C THR A 220 -16.18 -27.13 -21.28
N TYR A 221 -15.88 -27.59 -20.06
CA TYR A 221 -15.58 -28.97 -19.70
C TYR A 221 -14.31 -29.52 -20.36
N GLU A 222 -13.44 -28.64 -20.86
CA GLU A 222 -12.16 -29.02 -21.44
C GLU A 222 -11.13 -29.32 -20.35
N ILE A 223 -10.31 -30.34 -20.59
CA ILE A 223 -9.14 -30.64 -19.78
C ILE A 223 -8.04 -29.72 -20.27
N LEU A 224 -7.64 -28.76 -19.44
CA LEU A 224 -6.62 -27.76 -19.75
C LEU A 224 -5.21 -28.32 -19.51
N GLY A 225 -5.06 -29.23 -18.54
CA GLY A 225 -3.79 -29.88 -18.21
C GLY A 225 -4.00 -31.09 -17.29
N ALA A 226 -3.03 -31.99 -17.27
CA ALA A 226 -2.98 -33.15 -16.40
C ALA A 226 -1.58 -33.24 -15.79
N TYR A 227 -1.51 -33.33 -14.46
CA TYR A 227 -0.26 -33.18 -13.72
C TYR A 227 0.00 -34.41 -12.87
N TRP A 228 1.23 -34.90 -12.87
CA TRP A 228 1.66 -35.87 -11.86
C TRP A 228 1.72 -35.20 -10.50
N THR A 229 1.28 -35.93 -9.48
CA THR A 229 1.17 -35.39 -8.12
C THR A 229 2.35 -35.76 -7.23
N GLY A 230 3.32 -36.52 -7.73
CA GLY A 230 4.54 -36.90 -7.03
C GLY A 230 5.45 -37.78 -7.90
N PRO A 231 6.64 -38.13 -7.40
CA PRO A 231 7.65 -38.87 -8.16
C PRO A 231 7.31 -40.35 -8.35
N ASP A 232 6.47 -40.92 -7.46
CA ASP A 232 6.03 -42.31 -7.53
C ASP A 232 4.69 -42.39 -8.28
N HIS A 233 4.62 -41.82 -9.49
CA HIS A 233 3.41 -41.77 -10.32
C HIS A 233 3.35 -42.92 -11.37
N GLY A 234 2.23 -43.03 -12.11
CA GLY A 234 2.07 -44.02 -13.19
C GLY A 234 1.29 -45.29 -12.80
N GLU A 235 1.45 -46.39 -13.55
CA GLU A 235 0.68 -47.65 -13.42
C GLU A 235 0.94 -48.42 -12.10
N GLY A 236 0.58 -47.84 -10.95
CA GLY A 236 0.55 -48.47 -9.62
C GLY A 236 -0.85 -48.92 -9.17
N GLY A 237 -1.89 -48.48 -9.88
CA GLY A 237 -3.29 -48.73 -9.52
C GLY A 237 -3.70 -48.02 -8.22
N TRP A 238 -4.89 -48.33 -7.72
CA TRP A 238 -5.51 -47.63 -6.57
C TRP A 238 -4.73 -47.66 -5.24
N LEU A 239 -3.76 -48.57 -5.12
CA LEU A 239 -2.99 -48.83 -3.90
C LEU A 239 -1.48 -48.63 -4.12
N GLY A 240 -1.06 -48.20 -5.30
CA GLY A 240 0.35 -47.98 -5.63
C GLY A 240 0.63 -46.51 -5.96
N GLY A 241 1.89 -46.12 -5.82
CA GLY A 241 2.35 -44.76 -6.10
C GLY A 241 1.78 -43.70 -5.16
N ASP A 242 1.89 -42.43 -5.53
CA ASP A 242 1.47 -41.27 -4.71
C ASP A 242 -0.03 -41.30 -4.34
N SER A 243 -0.88 -41.81 -5.22
CA SER A 243 -2.30 -42.08 -4.92
C SER A 243 -3.07 -40.85 -4.35
N PRO A 244 -3.20 -39.75 -5.12
CA PRO A 244 -3.81 -38.50 -4.68
C PRO A 244 -5.24 -38.73 -4.20
N SER A 245 -5.64 -38.01 -3.14
CA SER A 245 -6.84 -38.39 -2.38
C SER A 245 -7.73 -37.26 -1.90
N ARG A 246 -7.14 -36.09 -1.60
CA ARG A 246 -7.83 -34.87 -1.23
C ARG A 246 -7.16 -33.69 -1.87
N THR A 247 -7.95 -32.68 -2.16
CA THR A 247 -7.50 -31.42 -2.74
C THR A 247 -8.08 -30.27 -1.93
N ALA A 248 -7.31 -29.19 -1.81
CA ALA A 248 -7.74 -27.89 -1.34
C ALA A 248 -7.34 -26.86 -2.41
N VAL A 249 -8.16 -25.83 -2.63
CA VAL A 249 -7.97 -24.85 -3.71
C VAL A 249 -7.85 -23.47 -3.08
N ASP A 250 -6.84 -22.71 -3.47
CA ASP A 250 -6.57 -21.37 -2.94
C ASP A 250 -7.43 -20.30 -3.65
N ASP A 251 -7.33 -19.06 -3.18
CA ASP A 251 -8.10 -17.92 -3.71
C ASP A 251 -7.72 -17.54 -5.15
N TYR A 252 -6.59 -18.06 -5.64
CA TYR A 252 -6.15 -17.93 -7.03
C TYR A 252 -6.56 -19.15 -7.87
N GLY A 253 -7.23 -20.14 -7.28
CA GLY A 253 -7.70 -21.35 -7.93
C GLY A 253 -6.64 -22.45 -8.04
N SER A 254 -5.43 -22.26 -7.52
CA SER A 254 -4.36 -23.27 -7.53
C SER A 254 -4.67 -24.35 -6.50
N VAL A 255 -4.17 -25.57 -6.71
CA VAL A 255 -4.57 -26.72 -5.92
C VAL A 255 -3.41 -27.28 -5.10
N VAL A 256 -3.67 -27.57 -3.83
CA VAL A 256 -2.83 -28.44 -3.00
C VAL A 256 -3.45 -29.83 -2.94
N ILE A 257 -2.66 -30.85 -3.26
CA ILE A 257 -3.06 -32.26 -3.32
C ILE A 257 -2.39 -33.03 -2.19
N ALA A 258 -3.15 -33.83 -1.44
CA ALA A 258 -2.62 -34.80 -0.48
C ALA A 258 -2.53 -36.21 -1.09
N ASN A 259 -1.32 -36.74 -1.10
CA ASN A 259 -0.94 -38.05 -1.60
C ASN A 259 -0.79 -39.05 -0.46
N ARG A 260 -1.49 -40.18 -0.60
CA ARG A 260 -1.53 -41.21 0.43
C ARG A 260 -0.28 -42.06 0.48
N ALA A 261 0.26 -42.40 -0.70
CA ALA A 261 1.41 -43.29 -0.90
C ALA A 261 1.39 -44.55 0.00
N PHE A 262 0.42 -45.45 -0.19
CA PHE A 262 0.24 -46.61 0.69
C PHE A 262 1.49 -47.50 0.76
N GLY A 263 2.07 -47.62 1.97
CA GLY A 263 3.29 -48.39 2.18
C GLY A 263 4.54 -47.76 1.54
N ALA A 264 4.47 -46.47 1.22
CA ALA A 264 5.55 -45.62 0.71
C ALA A 264 5.54 -44.29 1.48
N GLN A 265 6.14 -43.24 0.92
CA GLN A 265 6.24 -41.92 1.55
C GLN A 265 5.04 -41.04 1.15
N ALA A 266 4.18 -40.67 2.10
CA ALA A 266 3.11 -39.71 1.82
C ALA A 266 3.68 -38.32 1.50
N SER A 267 2.93 -37.53 0.73
CA SER A 267 3.36 -36.22 0.26
C SER A 267 2.19 -35.25 0.06
N ILE A 268 2.52 -33.97 -0.07
CA ILE A 268 1.64 -32.91 -0.56
C ILE A 268 2.31 -32.20 -1.74
N THR A 269 1.51 -31.76 -2.71
CA THR A 269 2.00 -31.09 -3.93
C THR A 269 1.08 -29.93 -4.26
N LYS A 270 1.63 -28.79 -4.68
CA LYS A 270 0.86 -27.66 -5.20
C LYS A 270 1.02 -27.54 -6.71
N VAL A 271 -0.09 -27.24 -7.39
CA VAL A 271 -0.15 -27.01 -8.85
C VAL A 271 -0.90 -25.73 -9.15
N ALA A 272 -0.33 -24.88 -9.99
CA ALA A 272 -0.86 -23.58 -10.41
C ALA A 272 -2.13 -23.67 -11.27
N SER A 273 -3.05 -22.73 -11.10
CA SER A 273 -4.33 -22.65 -11.83
C SER A 273 -4.25 -22.03 -13.22
N SER A 274 -3.20 -21.27 -13.49
CA SER A 274 -2.96 -20.60 -14.75
C SER A 274 -1.47 -20.53 -15.01
N ASP A 275 -1.12 -20.33 -16.28
CA ASP A 275 0.27 -20.24 -16.71
C ASP A 275 0.96 -18.98 -16.12
N GLU A 276 0.19 -17.97 -15.73
CA GLU A 276 0.68 -16.75 -15.06
C GLU A 276 1.16 -17.00 -13.61
N LEU A 277 0.67 -18.05 -12.98
CA LEU A 277 1.07 -18.44 -11.61
C LEU A 277 2.20 -19.47 -11.60
N CYS A 278 2.60 -19.96 -12.77
CA CYS A 278 3.71 -20.91 -12.91
C CYS A 278 5.05 -20.18 -12.83
N VAL A 279 6.11 -20.91 -12.51
CA VAL A 279 7.44 -20.34 -12.31
C VAL A 279 8.39 -20.92 -13.36
N ASP A 280 8.87 -20.08 -14.28
CA ASP A 280 9.96 -20.42 -15.23
C ASP A 280 11.22 -20.78 -14.43
N SER A 281 11.33 -22.06 -14.12
CA SER A 281 12.29 -22.62 -13.16
C SER A 281 13.61 -22.88 -13.86
N ASN A 282 13.57 -23.21 -15.15
CA ASN A 282 14.75 -23.46 -15.96
C ASN A 282 15.33 -22.18 -16.62
N GLY A 283 14.60 -21.05 -16.53
CA GLY A 283 15.03 -19.72 -16.97
C GLY A 283 15.13 -19.59 -18.48
N ASN A 284 14.37 -20.38 -19.25
CA ASN A 284 14.42 -20.36 -20.71
C ASN A 284 13.54 -19.25 -21.34
N GLY A 285 12.75 -18.55 -20.54
CA GLY A 285 11.88 -17.45 -20.96
C GLY A 285 10.50 -17.89 -21.43
N ALA A 286 10.09 -19.13 -21.15
CA ALA A 286 8.77 -19.67 -21.42
C ALA A 286 8.34 -20.59 -20.27
N ILE A 287 7.02 -20.73 -20.06
CA ILE A 287 6.46 -21.70 -19.13
C ILE A 287 6.34 -23.05 -19.83
N ASP A 288 7.10 -24.04 -19.38
CA ASP A 288 7.02 -25.43 -19.79
C ASP A 288 6.04 -26.18 -18.87
N THR A 289 4.86 -26.54 -19.37
CA THR A 289 3.84 -27.22 -18.56
C THR A 289 3.02 -28.24 -19.34
N SER A 290 2.45 -29.23 -18.63
CA SER A 290 1.57 -30.22 -19.22
C SER A 290 0.28 -29.59 -19.75
N HIS A 291 -0.11 -29.98 -20.97
CA HIS A 291 -1.32 -29.49 -21.63
C HIS A 291 -2.29 -30.63 -21.96
N GLY A 292 -3.59 -30.35 -21.85
CA GLY A 292 -4.61 -31.35 -22.16
C GLY A 292 -4.51 -32.58 -21.26
N TRP A 293 -4.84 -33.75 -21.82
CA TRP A 293 -4.84 -35.03 -21.07
C TRP A 293 -3.64 -35.92 -21.37
N ASP A 294 -3.03 -35.80 -22.55
CA ASP A 294 -2.05 -36.75 -23.10
C ASP A 294 -0.64 -36.19 -23.28
N GLU A 295 -0.46 -34.87 -23.14
CA GLU A 295 0.84 -34.20 -23.15
C GLU A 295 1.29 -33.93 -21.71
N LEU A 296 1.76 -35.01 -21.05
CA LEU A 296 2.31 -34.93 -19.69
C LEU A 296 3.82 -34.83 -19.71
N LEU A 297 4.33 -33.84 -19.00
CA LEU A 297 5.74 -33.69 -18.67
C LEU A 297 6.09 -34.57 -17.46
N ASP A 298 7.36 -34.96 -17.32
CA ASP A 298 7.79 -35.86 -16.24
C ASP A 298 7.78 -35.14 -14.89
N PHE A 299 7.54 -35.90 -13.82
CA PHE A 299 7.75 -35.39 -12.46
C PHE A 299 9.23 -35.51 -12.11
N SER A 300 10.04 -34.59 -12.60
CA SER A 300 11.48 -34.54 -12.32
C SER A 300 11.78 -33.98 -10.92
N ALA A 301 13.05 -34.08 -10.48
CA ALA A 301 13.48 -33.58 -9.18
C ALA A 301 13.40 -32.04 -9.13
N HIS A 302 13.05 -31.53 -7.94
CA HIS A 302 12.64 -30.16 -7.58
C HIS A 302 13.40 -28.97 -8.21
N ASP A 303 14.66 -29.14 -8.65
CA ASP A 303 15.49 -28.04 -9.17
C ASP A 303 15.45 -27.90 -10.71
N ASP A 304 14.84 -28.85 -11.43
CA ASP A 304 14.75 -28.88 -12.90
C ASP A 304 13.38 -29.45 -13.32
N TRP A 305 12.29 -28.90 -12.77
CA TRP A 305 10.95 -29.34 -13.14
C TRP A 305 10.71 -29.21 -14.63
N GLU A 306 10.39 -30.34 -15.27
CA GLU A 306 9.89 -30.31 -16.64
C GLU A 306 8.50 -29.66 -16.66
N ASP A 307 7.72 -29.79 -15.59
CA ASP A 307 6.43 -29.11 -15.43
C ASP A 307 6.51 -27.96 -14.42
N GLU A 308 6.65 -26.76 -14.94
CA GLU A 308 6.86 -25.50 -14.21
C GLU A 308 5.59 -24.94 -13.54
N CYS A 309 4.44 -25.58 -13.78
CA CYS A 309 3.20 -25.27 -13.07
C CYS A 309 2.97 -26.13 -11.84
N ILE A 310 3.78 -27.16 -11.61
CA ILE A 310 3.94 -27.69 -10.26
C ILE A 310 4.72 -26.60 -9.49
N LEU A 311 4.29 -26.24 -8.28
CA LEU A 311 4.89 -25.13 -7.50
C LEU A 311 5.80 -25.60 -6.37
N TRP A 312 5.40 -26.65 -5.66
CA TRP A 312 6.25 -27.33 -4.68
C TRP A 312 5.75 -28.75 -4.41
N HIS A 313 6.64 -29.59 -3.87
CA HIS A 313 6.35 -30.96 -3.45
C HIS A 313 7.06 -31.27 -2.13
N THR A 314 6.27 -31.64 -1.13
CA THR A 314 6.77 -31.87 0.23
C THR A 314 6.36 -33.25 0.71
N THR A 315 7.32 -34.02 1.20
CA THR A 315 7.04 -35.31 1.85
C THR A 315 6.51 -35.08 3.26
N VAL A 316 5.53 -35.88 3.69
CA VAL A 316 4.86 -35.73 4.99
C VAL A 316 4.71 -37.06 5.72
N GLY A 317 4.86 -37.01 7.04
CA GLY A 317 4.76 -38.18 7.92
C GLY A 317 5.88 -39.21 7.76
N ASP A 318 5.80 -40.25 8.58
CA ASP A 318 6.79 -41.31 8.64
C ASP A 318 6.76 -42.25 7.43
N MET A 319 7.94 -42.55 6.88
CA MET A 319 8.11 -43.41 5.72
C MET A 319 7.50 -44.81 5.91
N ASN A 320 6.70 -45.25 4.94
CA ASN A 320 5.98 -46.55 4.87
C ASN A 320 4.81 -46.73 5.86
N ASP A 321 4.56 -45.79 6.77
CA ASP A 321 3.50 -45.92 7.78
C ASP A 321 2.47 -44.78 7.71
N ALA A 322 2.88 -43.61 7.24
CA ALA A 322 2.03 -42.44 7.14
C ALA A 322 1.09 -42.47 5.92
N VAL A 323 -0.14 -41.97 6.11
CA VAL A 323 -1.13 -41.85 5.04
C VAL A 323 -1.82 -40.49 5.13
N ALA A 324 -1.52 -39.57 4.21
CA ALA A 324 -2.19 -38.27 4.14
C ALA A 324 -3.62 -38.42 3.56
N ARG A 325 -4.63 -37.93 4.29
CA ARG A 325 -6.06 -38.14 3.98
C ARG A 325 -6.94 -36.92 4.14
N ALA A 326 -6.40 -35.81 4.63
CA ALA A 326 -7.08 -34.52 4.67
C ALA A 326 -6.09 -33.44 4.24
N VAL A 327 -6.60 -32.41 3.57
CA VAL A 327 -5.87 -31.17 3.36
C VAL A 327 -6.89 -30.03 3.46
N ALA A 328 -6.50 -28.95 4.12
CA ALA A 328 -7.24 -27.71 4.20
C ALA A 328 -6.23 -26.56 4.21
N ILE A 329 -6.54 -25.47 3.52
CA ILE A 329 -5.70 -24.27 3.44
C ILE A 329 -6.54 -23.04 3.79
N HIS A 330 -5.88 -22.02 4.31
CA HIS A 330 -6.49 -20.74 4.67
C HIS A 330 -5.42 -19.65 4.75
N THR A 331 -5.85 -18.42 4.49
CA THR A 331 -5.05 -17.24 4.79
C THR A 331 -5.21 -16.87 6.26
N VAL A 332 -4.10 -16.73 6.97
CA VAL A 332 -4.02 -16.27 8.36
C VAL A 332 -3.51 -14.84 8.36
N VAL A 333 -4.30 -13.91 8.90
CA VAL A 333 -3.85 -12.52 9.08
C VAL A 333 -3.26 -12.38 10.48
N GLY A 334 -1.95 -12.12 10.53
CA GLY A 334 -1.21 -11.84 11.75
C GLY A 334 -1.66 -10.54 12.43
N LEU A 335 -1.26 -10.35 13.70
CA LEU A 335 -1.53 -9.11 14.44
C LEU A 335 -0.80 -7.89 13.86
N ASP A 336 0.22 -8.13 13.06
CA ASP A 336 0.95 -7.17 12.23
C ASP A 336 0.25 -6.87 10.89
N ALA A 337 -0.97 -7.40 10.69
CA ALA A 337 -1.75 -7.32 9.45
C ALA A 337 -1.09 -7.99 8.25
N VAL A 338 -0.05 -8.81 8.46
CA VAL A 338 0.54 -9.61 7.40
C VAL A 338 -0.31 -10.86 7.20
N ALA A 339 -0.85 -11.02 5.99
CA ALA A 339 -1.51 -12.23 5.58
C ALA A 339 -0.45 -13.28 5.22
N VAL A 340 -0.59 -14.48 5.78
CA VAL A 340 0.26 -15.65 5.48
C VAL A 340 -0.65 -16.79 5.08
N ASP A 341 -0.40 -17.39 3.92
CA ASP A 341 -1.17 -18.55 3.47
C ASP A 341 -0.63 -19.80 4.16
N MET A 342 -1.50 -20.43 4.93
CA MET A 342 -1.19 -21.58 5.76
C MET A 342 -2.03 -22.79 5.34
N GLY A 343 -1.48 -23.97 5.56
CA GLY A 343 -2.15 -25.21 5.28
C GLY A 343 -2.01 -26.24 6.38
N TRP A 344 -2.90 -27.22 6.37
CA TRP A 344 -2.95 -28.33 7.29
C TRP A 344 -3.18 -29.63 6.54
N VAL A 345 -2.28 -30.60 6.71
CA VAL A 345 -2.41 -31.95 6.15
C VAL A 345 -2.71 -32.95 7.27
N GLY A 346 -3.79 -33.70 7.11
CA GLY A 346 -4.24 -34.69 8.10
C GLY A 346 -3.68 -36.07 7.80
N MET A 347 -2.93 -36.61 8.77
CA MET A 347 -2.24 -37.88 8.71
C MET A 347 -3.09 -38.97 9.37
N TYR A 348 -3.74 -39.80 8.55
CA TYR A 348 -4.76 -40.76 8.99
C TYR A 348 -4.23 -41.83 9.95
N THR A 349 -3.09 -42.42 9.62
CA THR A 349 -2.47 -43.48 10.43
C THR A 349 -1.82 -42.94 11.70
N GLU A 350 -1.34 -41.70 11.65
CA GLU A 350 -0.68 -41.03 12.77
C GLU A 350 -1.66 -40.34 13.74
N GLY A 351 -2.88 -40.03 13.29
CA GLY A 351 -3.92 -39.43 14.15
C GLY A 351 -3.62 -37.97 14.53
N ARG A 352 -3.05 -37.19 13.60
CA ARG A 352 -2.70 -35.78 13.79
C ARG A 352 -2.79 -34.99 12.49
N PHE A 353 -2.80 -33.66 12.58
CA PHE A 353 -2.54 -32.76 11.46
C PHE A 353 -1.15 -32.14 11.59
N LEU A 354 -0.50 -31.91 10.45
CA LEU A 354 0.76 -31.16 10.33
C LEU A 354 0.48 -29.84 9.63
N GLN A 355 1.02 -28.75 10.15
CA GLN A 355 0.92 -27.44 9.50
C GLN A 355 2.04 -27.27 8.46
N PHE A 356 1.70 -26.63 7.35
CA PHE A 356 2.65 -26.23 6.31
C PHE A 356 2.41 -24.78 5.88
N ASP A 357 3.46 -24.13 5.40
CA ASP A 357 3.38 -22.86 4.68
C ASP A 357 2.90 -23.15 3.25
N GLU A 358 1.82 -22.51 2.84
CA GLU A 358 1.12 -22.82 1.59
C GLU A 358 1.87 -22.31 0.36
N THR A 359 2.63 -21.22 0.51
CA THR A 359 3.42 -20.61 -0.56
C THR A 359 4.65 -21.46 -0.89
N THR A 360 5.35 -21.95 0.14
CA THR A 360 6.62 -22.66 0.00
C THR A 360 6.49 -24.19 0.07
N GLY A 361 5.40 -24.69 0.66
CA GLY A 361 5.20 -26.09 0.96
C GLY A 361 5.96 -26.59 2.19
N GLU A 362 6.72 -25.74 2.90
CA GLU A 362 7.54 -26.15 4.04
C GLU A 362 6.69 -26.50 5.26
N LEU A 363 7.06 -27.56 5.99
CA LEU A 363 6.42 -27.91 7.26
C LEU A 363 6.90 -26.96 8.36
N THR A 364 5.97 -26.35 9.10
CA THR A 364 6.32 -25.40 10.17
C THR A 364 6.80 -26.08 11.46
N GLY A 365 6.57 -27.39 11.59
CA GLY A 365 6.77 -28.16 12.81
C GLY A 365 5.63 -28.04 13.82
N VAL A 366 4.59 -27.24 13.54
CA VAL A 366 3.38 -27.18 14.36
C VAL A 366 2.46 -28.36 14.02
N GLU A 367 1.90 -28.98 15.06
CA GLU A 367 1.04 -30.16 14.91
C GLU A 367 -0.24 -30.02 15.74
N ALA A 368 -1.30 -30.66 15.28
CA ALA A 368 -2.56 -30.77 16.01
C ALA A 368 -2.88 -32.26 16.28
N PRO A 369 -2.71 -32.75 17.52
CA PRO A 369 -3.10 -34.12 17.89
C PRO A 369 -4.61 -34.31 17.83
N THR A 370 -5.07 -35.46 17.33
CA THR A 370 -6.52 -35.74 17.16
C THR A 370 -6.93 -37.04 17.87
N PRO A 371 -6.84 -37.10 19.21
CA PRO A 371 -7.05 -38.33 19.96
C PRO A 371 -8.43 -38.94 19.69
N GLY A 372 -8.44 -40.20 19.24
CA GLY A 372 -9.67 -40.94 18.93
C GLY A 372 -10.29 -40.60 17.57
N CYS A 373 -9.63 -39.78 16.76
CA CYS A 373 -10.02 -39.47 15.40
C CYS A 373 -8.87 -39.78 14.44
N GLN A 374 -9.18 -40.43 13.32
CA GLN A 374 -8.23 -40.60 12.23
C GLN A 374 -8.60 -39.62 11.12
N PRO A 375 -7.82 -38.56 10.90
CA PRO A 375 -8.11 -37.53 9.90
C PRO A 375 -8.47 -38.11 8.53
N TYR A 376 -9.67 -37.81 8.02
CA TYR A 376 -10.14 -38.35 6.73
C TYR A 376 -10.68 -37.28 5.75
N GLY A 377 -11.00 -36.11 6.28
CA GLY A 377 -11.34 -34.90 5.54
C GLY A 377 -11.22 -33.72 6.49
N GLY A 378 -10.86 -32.56 5.97
CA GLY A 378 -10.68 -31.32 6.72
C GLY A 378 -11.39 -30.18 6.01
N ALA A 379 -11.92 -29.23 6.77
CA ALA A 379 -12.42 -27.96 6.27
C ALA A 379 -12.20 -26.89 7.34
N LEU A 380 -11.73 -25.73 6.94
CA LEU A 380 -11.55 -24.58 7.82
C LEU A 380 -12.81 -23.74 7.83
N ASP A 381 -13.13 -23.18 8.99
CA ASP A 381 -14.17 -22.18 9.14
C ASP A 381 -13.56 -20.78 9.28
N ARG A 382 -14.40 -19.74 9.13
CA ARG A 382 -13.92 -18.35 9.15
C ARG A 382 -13.35 -17.89 10.49
N ASP A 383 -13.63 -18.64 11.56
CA ASP A 383 -13.18 -18.31 12.91
C ASP A 383 -11.83 -19.00 13.20
N GLY A 384 -11.24 -19.67 12.20
CA GLY A 384 -9.95 -20.34 12.31
C GLY A 384 -10.02 -21.74 12.89
N TRP A 385 -11.20 -22.36 12.98
CA TRP A 385 -11.33 -23.75 13.41
C TRP A 385 -11.23 -24.69 12.22
N LEU A 386 -10.36 -25.69 12.34
CA LEU A 386 -10.32 -26.81 11.41
C LEU A 386 -11.28 -27.89 11.90
N TRP A 387 -12.31 -28.16 11.12
CA TRP A 387 -13.22 -29.28 11.30
C TRP A 387 -12.73 -30.50 10.54
N MET A 388 -12.89 -31.69 11.12
CA MET A 388 -12.49 -32.93 10.48
C MET A 388 -13.49 -34.07 10.61
N THR A 389 -13.48 -34.96 9.62
CA THR A 389 -14.14 -36.27 9.70
C THR A 389 -13.14 -37.36 10.06
N CYS A 390 -13.62 -38.35 10.82
CA CYS A 390 -12.76 -39.38 11.43
C CYS A 390 -12.95 -40.79 10.83
N LEU A 391 -13.58 -40.90 9.65
CA LEU A 391 -14.07 -42.17 9.07
C LEU A 391 -14.97 -42.98 10.02
N SER A 392 -15.63 -42.30 10.94
CA SER A 392 -16.45 -42.89 11.98
C SER A 392 -17.69 -42.02 12.22
N THR A 393 -18.39 -42.27 13.31
CA THR A 393 -19.51 -41.42 13.78
C THR A 393 -19.02 -40.16 14.50
N ILE A 394 -17.71 -39.96 14.57
CA ILE A 394 -17.06 -38.82 15.22
C ILE A 394 -16.71 -37.77 14.17
N VAL A 395 -17.01 -36.52 14.51
CA VAL A 395 -16.47 -35.31 13.90
C VAL A 395 -15.57 -34.66 14.93
N GLY A 396 -14.37 -34.25 14.54
CA GLY A 396 -13.44 -33.51 15.39
C GLY A 396 -13.33 -32.06 14.93
N ARG A 397 -12.79 -31.21 15.79
CA ARG A 397 -12.25 -29.91 15.39
C ARG A 397 -11.13 -29.46 16.32
N PHE A 398 -10.31 -28.52 15.87
CA PHE A 398 -9.37 -27.77 16.71
C PHE A 398 -9.23 -26.34 16.21
N ASP A 399 -8.85 -25.43 17.10
CA ASP A 399 -8.52 -24.05 16.80
C ASP A 399 -7.08 -23.98 16.26
N THR A 400 -6.91 -23.45 15.05
CA THR A 400 -5.59 -23.31 14.41
C THR A 400 -4.66 -22.35 15.16
N ALA A 401 -5.19 -21.45 15.99
CA ALA A 401 -4.39 -20.59 16.87
C ALA A 401 -3.90 -21.31 18.14
N SER A 402 -4.45 -22.48 18.47
CA SER A 402 -4.04 -23.29 19.63
C SER A 402 -4.16 -24.80 19.33
N PRO A 403 -3.41 -25.30 18.32
CA PRO A 403 -3.65 -26.62 17.72
C PRO A 403 -3.37 -27.81 18.65
N GLU A 404 -2.45 -27.65 19.62
CA GLU A 404 -2.07 -28.72 20.54
C GLU A 404 -3.11 -28.97 21.64
N ASP A 405 -3.88 -27.94 22.04
CA ASP A 405 -4.68 -27.93 23.27
C ASP A 405 -6.20 -27.77 23.03
N SER A 406 -6.62 -27.42 21.82
CA SER A 406 -8.02 -27.04 21.52
C SER A 406 -8.88 -28.16 20.92
N TYR A 407 -8.36 -29.38 20.81
CA TYR A 407 -9.07 -30.47 20.15
C TYR A 407 -10.38 -30.83 20.86
N GLU A 408 -11.47 -30.83 20.10
CA GLU A 408 -12.81 -31.23 20.50
C GLU A 408 -13.34 -32.34 19.58
N SER A 409 -14.17 -33.23 20.12
CA SER A 409 -14.82 -34.29 19.33
C SER A 409 -16.29 -34.43 19.67
N PHE A 410 -17.08 -34.73 18.65
CA PHE A 410 -18.53 -34.82 18.70
C PHE A 410 -18.98 -36.13 18.08
N SER A 411 -19.81 -36.88 18.81
CA SER A 411 -20.52 -38.02 18.24
C SER A 411 -21.81 -37.54 17.59
N VAL A 412 -22.00 -37.83 16.31
CA VAL A 412 -23.21 -37.45 15.56
C VAL A 412 -24.21 -38.60 15.59
N PRO A 413 -25.34 -38.48 16.33
CA PRO A 413 -26.30 -39.57 16.46
C PRO A 413 -26.93 -39.94 15.12
N GLY A 414 -27.00 -41.25 14.84
CA GLY A 414 -27.61 -41.75 13.60
C GLY A 414 -26.74 -41.60 12.34
N MET A 415 -25.54 -41.02 12.47
CA MET A 415 -24.56 -40.97 11.39
C MET A 415 -23.81 -42.31 11.28
N GLY A 416 -23.52 -42.75 10.05
CA GLY A 416 -22.53 -43.79 9.78
C GLY A 416 -21.11 -43.21 9.79
N SER A 417 -20.22 -43.76 8.97
CA SER A 417 -18.91 -43.14 8.74
C SER A 417 -19.05 -41.86 7.92
N ALA A 418 -18.57 -40.73 8.45
CA ALA A 418 -18.42 -39.50 7.68
C ALA A 418 -17.11 -39.49 6.88
N TYR A 419 -17.19 -39.04 5.63
CA TYR A 419 -16.08 -39.06 4.67
C TYR A 419 -15.58 -37.67 4.26
N ARG A 420 -16.43 -36.64 4.42
CA ARG A 420 -16.14 -35.25 4.06
C ARG A 420 -16.87 -34.33 5.03
N VAL A 421 -16.24 -33.21 5.34
CA VAL A 421 -16.83 -32.06 6.03
C VAL A 421 -16.70 -30.86 5.10
N ILE A 422 -17.70 -30.00 5.12
CA ILE A 422 -17.73 -28.71 4.45
C ILE A 422 -18.32 -27.76 5.49
N VAL A 423 -17.75 -26.57 5.63
CA VAL A 423 -18.27 -25.52 6.48
C VAL A 423 -18.76 -24.38 5.58
N ASP A 424 -19.92 -23.84 5.89
CA ASP A 424 -20.47 -22.69 5.18
C ASP A 424 -19.76 -21.40 5.62
N GLU A 425 -19.67 -20.42 4.73
CA GLU A 425 -19.06 -19.10 4.96
C GLU A 425 -19.71 -18.33 6.13
N ASN A 426 -20.96 -18.66 6.45
CA ASN A 426 -21.70 -18.03 7.54
C ASN A 426 -21.54 -18.73 8.89
N ASN A 427 -20.81 -19.85 8.95
CA ASN A 427 -20.77 -20.77 10.11
C ASN A 427 -22.19 -21.17 10.58
N ALA A 428 -23.15 -21.27 9.65
CA ALA A 428 -24.58 -21.44 9.92
C ALA A 428 -25.09 -22.88 9.76
#